data_AF-O85895-F1
#
_entry.id   AF-O85895-F1
#
_cell.length_a   1.000
_cell.length_b   1.000
_cell.length_c   1.000
_cell.angle_alpha   90.00
_cell.angle_beta   90.00
_cell.angle_gamma   90.00
#
_symmetry.space_group_name_H-M   'P 1'
#
loop_
_entity.id
_entity.type
_entity.pdbx_description
1 polymer ?
#
loop_
_entity_poly.entity_id
_entity_poly.type
_entity_poly.pdbx_seq_one_letter_code
_entity_poly.pdbx_strand_id
1 'polypeptide(L)'
;MTENRDTAIAELLARFPLSRVSEAFHDDMLGVLPPVHVRGMPGFLVSEAVAEDVHAQFVEHRGRFYGAYVALRSPATWITHAAIAAFDVGHPDPPVLDWYPDAADGQ
;
A
#
# COMPACT_ATOMS: atom_id res chain seq x y z
N MET A 1 7.56 12.87 -23.82
CA MET A 1 7.87 11.57 -23.17
C MET A 1 7.39 11.50 -21.73
N THR A 2 7.27 12.61 -21.00
CA THR A 2 6.80 12.67 -19.60
C THR A 2 5.33 12.28 -19.42
N GLU A 3 4.44 12.75 -20.29
CA GLU A 3 3.00 12.45 -20.24
C GLU A 3 2.65 10.95 -20.32
N ASN A 4 3.46 10.18 -21.05
CA ASN A 4 3.29 8.73 -21.17
C ASN A 4 3.74 8.00 -19.89
N ARG A 5 4.69 8.58 -19.14
CA ARG A 5 5.17 8.05 -17.85
C ARG A 5 4.18 8.37 -16.73
N ASP A 6 3.66 9.59 -16.70
CA ASP A 6 2.71 10.02 -15.66
C ASP A 6 1.41 9.21 -15.75
N THR A 7 0.92 8.96 -16.97
CA THR A 7 -0.22 8.05 -17.21
C THR A 7 0.08 6.63 -16.72
N ALA A 8 1.25 6.08 -17.05
CA ALA A 8 1.63 4.74 -16.60
C ALA A 8 1.77 4.62 -15.07
N ILE A 9 2.29 5.67 -14.41
CA ILE A 9 2.34 5.72 -12.94
C ILE A 9 0.92 5.76 -12.37
N ALA A 10 0.04 6.62 -12.90
CA ALA A 10 -1.34 6.69 -12.44
C ALA A 10 -2.08 5.35 -12.59
N GLU A 11 -1.92 4.68 -13.72
CA GLU A 11 -2.46 3.34 -13.96
C GLU A 11 -1.92 2.30 -12.98
N LEU A 12 -0.63 2.37 -12.64
CA LEU A 12 -0.02 1.47 -11.68
C LEU A 12 -0.52 1.72 -10.26
N LEU A 13 -0.58 2.98 -9.81
CA LEU A 13 -1.12 3.37 -8.50
C LEU A 13 -2.57 2.89 -8.34
N ALA A 14 -3.37 2.93 -9.41
CA ALA A 14 -4.75 2.46 -9.40
C ALA A 14 -4.90 0.93 -9.21
N ARG A 15 -3.85 0.13 -9.43
CA ARG A 15 -3.90 -1.34 -9.24
C ARG A 15 -3.92 -1.75 -7.78
N PHE A 16 -3.36 -0.92 -6.90
CA PHE A 16 -3.39 -1.16 -5.46
C PHE A 16 -3.62 0.18 -4.75
N PRO A 17 -4.86 0.68 -4.75
CA PRO A 17 -5.20 1.91 -4.02
C PRO A 17 -5.10 1.67 -2.51
N LEU A 18 -5.14 2.75 -1.72
CA LEU A 18 -5.23 2.67 -0.26
C LEU A 18 -6.36 1.72 0.15
N SER A 19 -5.95 0.62 0.79
CA SER A 19 -6.82 -0.49 1.16
C SER A 19 -6.53 -0.96 2.58
N ARG A 20 -7.51 -1.61 3.20
CA ARG A 20 -7.27 -2.42 4.41
C ARG A 20 -6.52 -3.68 4.00
N VAL A 21 -5.51 -4.04 4.77
CA VAL A 21 -4.84 -5.34 4.69
C VAL A 21 -4.94 -6.07 6.03
N SER A 22 -4.81 -7.40 6.02
CA SER A 22 -4.71 -8.18 7.26
C SER A 22 -3.38 -7.92 7.97
N GLU A 23 -3.36 -8.18 9.28
CA GLU A 23 -2.12 -8.11 10.08
C GLU A 23 -1.08 -9.09 9.55
N ALA A 24 -1.50 -10.33 9.25
CA ALA A 24 -0.63 -11.37 8.69
C ALA A 24 0.01 -10.90 7.38
N PHE A 25 -0.79 -10.35 6.45
CA PHE A 25 -0.24 -9.81 5.21
C PHE A 25 0.76 -8.66 5.50
N HIS A 26 0.41 -7.70 6.35
CA HIS A 26 1.32 -6.62 6.71
C HIS A 26 2.66 -7.14 7.28
N ASP A 27 2.61 -8.12 8.18
CA ASP A 27 3.78 -8.66 8.86
C ASP A 27 4.62 -9.54 7.94
N ASP A 28 3.99 -10.33 7.07
CA ASP A 28 4.68 -11.14 6.06
C ASP A 28 5.48 -10.25 5.11
N MET A 29 4.99 -9.05 4.81
CA MET A 29 5.73 -8.08 3.98
C MET A 29 7.03 -7.57 4.62
N LEU A 30 7.18 -7.65 5.95
CA LEU A 30 8.45 -7.41 6.62
C LEU A 30 9.49 -8.50 6.32
N GLY A 31 9.05 -9.69 5.90
CA GLY A 31 9.89 -10.85 5.59
C GLY A 31 10.27 -10.99 4.11
N VAL A 32 9.58 -10.32 3.18
CA VAL A 32 9.80 -10.47 1.73
C VAL A 32 11.09 -9.80 1.25
N LEU A 33 11.32 -8.55 1.67
CA LEU A 33 12.52 -7.76 1.37
C LEU A 33 12.87 -6.86 2.57
N PRO A 34 14.12 -6.41 2.72
CA PRO A 34 14.49 -5.47 3.77
C PRO A 34 13.59 -4.22 3.70
N PRO A 35 12.82 -3.91 4.77
CA PRO A 35 11.88 -2.80 4.74
C PRO A 35 12.63 -1.47 4.65
N VAL A 36 12.21 -0.60 3.73
CA VAL A 36 12.79 0.74 3.56
C VAL A 36 11.97 1.74 4.34
N HIS A 37 12.63 2.46 5.25
CA HIS A 37 12.03 3.52 6.05
C HIS A 37 12.48 4.89 5.53
N VAL A 38 11.51 5.76 5.21
CA VAL A 38 11.77 7.11 4.70
C VAL A 38 11.38 8.13 5.76
N ARG A 39 12.27 9.08 6.07
CA ARG A 39 12.01 10.11 7.07
C ARG A 39 10.74 10.90 6.71
N GLY A 40 9.76 10.92 7.62
CA GLY A 40 8.50 11.65 7.46
C GLY A 40 7.40 10.86 6.76
N MET A 41 7.68 9.64 6.29
CA MET A 41 6.71 8.70 5.77
C MET A 41 6.30 7.72 6.88
N PRO A 42 4.99 7.52 7.16
CA PRO A 42 4.53 6.48 8.05
C PRO A 42 4.83 5.08 7.49
N GLY A 43 5.13 4.13 8.39
CA GLY A 43 5.32 2.72 8.03
C GLY A 43 6.59 2.45 7.24
N PHE A 44 6.52 1.48 6.32
CA PHE A 44 7.65 1.05 5.51
C PHE A 44 7.27 0.81 4.05
N LEU A 45 8.28 0.75 3.19
CA LEU A 45 8.15 0.39 1.79
C LEU A 45 8.71 -1.02 1.56
N VAL A 46 7.98 -1.82 0.78
CA VAL A 46 8.53 -2.99 0.10
C VAL A 46 9.00 -2.54 -1.28
N SER A 47 10.31 -2.61 -1.49
CA SER A 47 10.93 -2.17 -2.74
C SER A 47 11.00 -3.31 -3.76
N GLU A 48 9.86 -3.69 -4.32
CA GLU A 48 9.87 -4.13 -5.72
C GLU A 48 9.85 -2.86 -6.57
N ALA A 49 10.93 -2.59 -7.30
CA ALA A 49 10.94 -1.53 -8.28
C ALA A 49 10.07 -1.95 -9.49
N VAL A 50 8.74 -2.03 -9.33
CA VAL A 50 7.81 -2.40 -10.40
C VAL A 50 7.85 -1.38 -11.55
N ALA A 51 8.28 -0.14 -11.25
CA ALA A 51 8.55 0.94 -12.23
C ALA A 51 9.57 1.99 -11.73
N GLU A 52 10.65 1.55 -11.06
CA GLU A 52 11.71 2.36 -10.40
C GLU A 52 11.27 3.33 -9.28
N ASP A 53 10.12 3.98 -9.40
CA ASP A 53 9.63 5.02 -8.48
C ASP A 53 8.36 4.62 -7.72
N VAL A 54 7.66 3.56 -8.15
CA VAL A 54 6.44 3.08 -7.48
C VAL A 54 6.78 1.91 -6.58
N HIS A 55 6.31 1.98 -5.33
CA HIS A 55 6.58 1.02 -4.26
C HIS A 55 5.28 0.67 -3.53
N ALA A 56 5.22 -0.51 -2.91
CA ALA A 56 4.17 -0.81 -1.95
C ALA A 56 4.52 -0.19 -0.59
N GLN A 57 3.63 0.64 -0.04
CA GLN A 57 3.73 1.20 1.31
C GLN A 57 2.76 0.47 2.23
N PHE A 58 3.24 0.10 3.41
CA PHE A 58 2.45 -0.54 4.46
C PHE A 58 2.51 0.27 5.75
N VAL A 59 1.36 0.48 6.38
CA VAL A 59 1.20 1.33 7.57
C VAL A 59 0.29 0.67 8.60
N GLU A 60 0.78 0.51 9.82
CA GLU A 60 -0.07 0.31 11.00
C GLU A 60 -0.53 1.66 11.54
N HIS A 61 -1.83 1.78 11.83
CA HIS A 61 -2.40 2.94 12.50
C HIS A 61 -3.56 2.54 13.42
N ARG A 62 -3.35 2.62 14.73
CA ARG A 62 -4.37 2.33 15.78
C ARG A 62 -4.90 0.90 15.74
N GLY A 63 -4.01 -0.08 15.57
CA GLY A 63 -4.35 -1.51 15.51
C GLY A 63 -5.00 -1.93 14.20
N ARG A 64 -4.81 -1.14 13.15
CA ARG A 64 -5.36 -1.35 11.80
C ARG A 64 -4.22 -1.23 10.78
N PHE A 65 -4.16 -2.16 9.83
CA PHE A 65 -3.09 -2.28 8.84
C PHE A 65 -3.52 -1.89 7.43
N TYR A 66 -2.74 -1.04 6.76
CA TYR A 66 -3.08 -0.46 5.46
C TYR A 66 -1.98 -0.72 4.44
N GLY A 67 -2.36 -0.85 3.18
CA GLY A 67 -1.45 -1.04 2.05
C GLY A 67 -1.87 -0.23 0.84
N ALA A 68 -0.91 0.23 0.05
CA ALA A 68 -1.13 0.89 -1.24
C ALA A 68 0.15 0.91 -2.08
N TYR A 69 0.02 1.06 -3.40
CA TYR A 69 1.10 1.56 -4.23
C TYR A 69 1.24 3.08 -4.11
N VAL A 70 2.48 3.54 -3.98
CA VAL A 70 2.83 4.96 -3.84
C VAL A 70 4.04 5.27 -4.70
N ALA A 71 4.10 6.49 -5.24
CA ALA A 71 5.26 6.99 -5.97
C ALA A 71 6.21 7.72 -4.99
N LEU A 72 7.44 7.23 -4.84
CA LEU A 72 8.41 7.73 -3.89
C LEU A 72 8.73 9.21 -4.12
N ARG A 73 8.84 9.65 -5.37
CA ARG A 73 9.10 11.07 -5.70
C ARG A 73 7.87 11.97 -5.69
N SER A 74 6.68 11.43 -5.42
CA SER A 74 5.42 12.17 -5.37
C SER A 74 4.72 11.99 -4.01
N PRO A 75 5.08 12.81 -2.99
CA PRO A 75 4.53 12.69 -1.64
C PRO A 75 3.00 12.77 -1.53
N ALA A 76 2.34 13.38 -2.51
CA ALA A 76 0.89 13.41 -2.60
C ALA A 76 0.24 12.02 -2.75
N THR A 77 1.01 11.01 -3.17
CA THR A 77 0.54 9.62 -3.33
C THR A 77 0.75 8.77 -2.08
N TRP A 78 1.48 9.26 -1.09
CA TRP A 78 1.85 8.48 0.09
C TRP A 78 0.64 8.24 1.00
N ILE A 79 0.65 7.11 1.69
CA ILE A 79 -0.25 6.87 2.82
C ILE A 79 0.16 7.82 3.94
N THR A 80 -0.80 8.64 4.37
CA THR A 80 -0.67 9.54 5.53
C THR A 80 -1.77 9.24 6.54
N HIS A 81 -1.58 9.63 7.81
CA HIS A 81 -2.64 9.50 8.80
C HIS A 81 -3.92 10.26 8.41
N ALA A 82 -3.78 11.39 7.71
CA ALA A 82 -4.93 12.15 7.19
C ALA A 82 -5.66 11.39 6.08
N ALA A 83 -4.93 10.74 5.17
CA ALA A 83 -5.51 9.89 4.13
C ALA A 83 -6.21 8.66 4.72
N ILE A 84 -5.62 8.03 5.74
CA ILE A 84 -6.25 6.94 6.50
C ILE A 84 -7.55 7.41 7.16
N ALA A 85 -7.53 8.56 7.84
CA ALA A 85 -8.73 9.09 8.48
C ALA A 85 -9.85 9.40 7.47
N ALA A 86 -9.52 9.97 6.31
CA ALA A 86 -10.47 10.21 5.23
C ALA A 86 -11.00 8.90 4.63
N PHE A 87 -10.12 7.91 4.44
CA PHE A 87 -10.48 6.58 3.94
C PHE A 87 -11.46 5.88 4.87
N ASP A 88 -11.17 5.83 6.18
CA ASP A 88 -12.03 5.19 7.19
C ASP A 88 -13.42 5.86 7.27
N VAL A 89 -13.51 7.17 7.06
CA VAL A 89 -14.81 7.89 6.98
C VAL A 89 -15.57 7.53 5.71
N GLY A 90 -14.87 7.43 4.57
CA GLY A 90 -15.49 7.09 3.28
C GLY A 90 -15.86 5.61 3.14
N HIS A 91 -15.23 4.74 3.92
CA HIS A 91 -15.37 3.29 3.87
C HIS A 91 -15.53 2.74 5.29
N PRO A 92 -16.75 2.76 5.86
CA PRO A 92 -16.96 2.33 7.25
C PRO A 92 -16.62 0.85 7.48
N ASP A 93 -16.78 0.03 6.45
CA ASP A 93 -16.50 -1.41 6.46
C ASP A 93 -15.82 -1.85 5.14
N PRO A 94 -14.54 -1.48 4.92
CA PRO A 94 -13.82 -1.85 3.73
C PRO A 94 -13.44 -3.34 3.77
N PRO A 95 -13.43 -4.05 2.64
CA PRO A 95 -12.88 -5.40 2.59
C PRO A 95 -11.42 -5.39 3.06
N VAL A 96 -11.07 -6.37 3.87
CA VAL A 96 -9.69 -6.59 4.32
C VAL A 96 -9.01 -7.53 3.34
N LEU A 97 -7.97 -7.04 2.68
CA LEU A 97 -7.19 -7.84 1.75
C LEU A 97 -6.23 -8.74 2.51
N ASP A 98 -6.18 -10.01 2.13
CA ASP A 98 -5.18 -10.96 2.60
C ASP A 98 -4.22 -11.33 1.48
N TRP A 99 -2.99 -11.68 1.84
CA TRP A 99 -1.96 -12.12 0.90
C TRP A 99 -2.27 -13.49 0.32
N TYR A 100 -2.80 -14.36 1.18
CA TYR A 100 -3.21 -15.70 0.80
C TYR A 100 -4.71 -15.66 0.57
N PRO A 101 -5.19 -16.08 -0.62
CA PRO A 101 -6.62 -16.28 -0.78
C PRO A 101 -7.09 -17.28 0.27
N ASP A 102 -8.31 -17.10 0.79
CA ASP A 102 -8.94 -18.10 1.65
C ASP A 102 -8.76 -19.47 1.00
N ALA A 103 -8.29 -20.45 1.77
CA ALA A 103 -8.13 -21.80 1.27
C ALA A 103 -9.46 -22.19 0.62
N ALA A 104 -9.45 -22.44 -0.70
CA ALA A 104 -10.64 -22.86 -1.41
C ALA A 104 -11.22 -24.03 -0.62
N ASP A 105 -12.41 -23.83 -0.04
CA ASP A 105 -13.05 -24.80 0.84
C ASP A 105 -12.92 -26.18 0.20
N GLY A 106 -12.19 -27.08 0.87
CA GLY A 106 -11.74 -28.33 0.31
C GLY A 106 -12.88 -29.10 -0.36
N GLN A 107 -12.69 -29.42 -1.63
CA GLN A 107 -13.57 -30.32 -2.39
C GLN A 107 -12.94 -31.71 -2.52
#